data_AF-A0A524HZD5-F1
#
_entry.id   AF-A0A524HZD5-F1
#
_cell.length_a   1.000
_cell.length_b   1.000
_cell.length_c   1.000
_cell.angle_alpha   90.00
_cell.angle_beta   90.00
_cell.angle_gamma   90.00
#
_symmetry.space_group_name_H-M   'P 1'
#
loop_
_entity.id
_entity.type
_entity.pdbx_description
1 polymer ?
#
loop_
_entity_poly.entity_id
_entity_poly.type
_entity_poly.pdbx_seq_one_letter_code
_entity_poly.pdbx_strand_id
1 'polypeptide(L)'
;PFLPMSMAKGLLPDTHPQCAGAARSTVLKESDVVMLIGARLNWLLSHGKGKAWGGPKTFIQVDIEPKEMDSNVEIAAPLVGDIGSCMSALVGGLGSNWPSPPADWITAVQTKKESNIAKMAPRLMNNNSPMDYHGALGALRSVIKERPDAILVNEGANTLDLARGIIDMYNPRKRLDVGTWGVMGIGMGFAIAAAIETGKPVLAVEGDSAFGFSGMEIATICRYNLPVCVVVFNNNGIYRGTDVNAAGADPATTCFVKNLRYDKMMEAFGGVGVHTTSPDELKRAVDAAMDSGKPTLVNAAIDPAAGSESGRIGNLNPQSKLRKK
;
A
#
# COMPACT_ATOMS: atom_id res chain seq x y z
N PRO A 1 0.18 -21.72 0.55
CA PRO A 1 0.33 -20.30 0.93
C PRO A 1 0.02 -19.39 -0.26
N PHE A 2 -0.47 -18.17 -0.04
CA PHE A 2 -0.67 -17.19 -1.11
C PHE A 2 -0.04 -15.85 -0.75
N LEU A 3 0.33 -15.07 -1.76
CA LEU A 3 0.90 -13.74 -1.61
C LEU A 3 0.07 -12.74 -2.42
N PRO A 4 -0.72 -11.86 -1.78
CA PRO A 4 -1.46 -10.85 -2.52
C PRO A 4 -0.49 -9.75 -3.02
N MET A 5 -0.62 -9.39 -4.29
CA MET A 5 -0.13 -8.11 -4.80
C MET A 5 -0.98 -6.96 -4.20
N SER A 6 -0.56 -5.71 -4.37
CA SER A 6 -1.13 -4.58 -3.61
C SER A 6 -2.66 -4.50 -3.65
N MET A 7 -3.24 -4.36 -4.84
CA MET A 7 -4.70 -4.26 -5.01
C MET A 7 -5.42 -5.63 -4.99
N ALA A 8 -4.66 -6.72 -4.82
CA ALA A 8 -5.21 -8.06 -4.55
C ALA A 8 -5.38 -8.34 -3.04
N LYS A 9 -4.85 -7.48 -2.16
CA LYS A 9 -5.09 -7.54 -0.71
C LYS A 9 -6.60 -7.53 -0.44
N GLY A 10 -7.04 -8.44 0.43
CA GLY A 10 -8.46 -8.63 0.74
C GLY A 10 -9.23 -9.51 -0.25
N LEU A 11 -8.65 -9.96 -1.38
CA LEU A 11 -9.29 -10.98 -2.24
C LEU A 11 -9.64 -12.23 -1.43
N LEU A 12 -8.67 -12.70 -0.66
CA LEU A 12 -8.90 -13.38 0.61
C LEU A 12 -8.50 -12.39 1.72
N PRO A 13 -9.08 -12.46 2.92
CA PRO A 13 -8.66 -11.61 4.03
C PRO A 13 -7.15 -11.70 4.24
N ASP A 14 -6.47 -10.57 4.45
CA ASP A 14 -5.02 -10.56 4.66
C ASP A 14 -4.63 -11.30 5.95
N THR A 15 -5.57 -11.45 6.88
CA THR A 15 -5.45 -12.25 8.11
C THR A 15 -5.65 -13.76 7.89
N HIS A 16 -5.95 -14.20 6.66
CA HIS A 16 -6.16 -15.61 6.36
C HIS A 16 -4.93 -16.45 6.77
N PRO A 17 -5.10 -17.65 7.36
CA PRO A 17 -3.98 -18.47 7.84
C PRO A 17 -2.91 -18.73 6.78
N GLN A 18 -3.31 -18.88 5.52
CA GLN A 18 -2.41 -19.14 4.39
C GLN A 18 -1.81 -17.88 3.74
N CYS A 19 -2.18 -16.66 4.17
CA CYS A 19 -1.59 -15.43 3.65
C CYS A 19 -0.12 -15.32 4.08
N ALA A 20 0.77 -15.16 3.11
CA ALA A 20 2.21 -15.05 3.32
C ALA A 20 2.72 -13.61 3.18
N GLY A 21 1.84 -12.60 3.27
CA GLY A 21 2.20 -11.18 3.09
C GLY A 21 3.37 -10.74 3.98
N ALA A 22 3.34 -11.07 5.27
CA ALA A 22 4.44 -10.76 6.20
C ALA A 22 5.68 -11.66 6.03
N ALA A 23 5.63 -12.68 5.16
CA ALA A 23 6.73 -13.57 4.82
C ALA A 23 7.15 -13.48 3.34
N ARG A 24 6.78 -12.40 2.62
CA ARG A 24 7.04 -12.20 1.18
C ARG A 24 8.44 -12.63 0.74
N SER A 25 9.49 -12.10 1.38
CA SER A 25 10.87 -12.38 0.96
C SER A 25 11.26 -13.85 1.13
N THR A 26 10.66 -14.55 2.09
CA THR A 26 10.86 -16.00 2.29
C THR A 26 10.14 -16.78 1.20
N VAL A 27 8.85 -16.52 0.98
CA VAL A 27 8.08 -17.28 -0.02
C VAL A 27 8.58 -17.10 -1.45
N LEU A 28 9.00 -15.89 -1.85
CA LEU A 28 9.56 -15.68 -3.20
C LEU A 28 10.90 -16.38 -3.39
N LYS A 29 11.73 -16.40 -2.34
CA LYS A 29 13.09 -16.96 -2.42
C LYS A 29 13.07 -18.49 -2.37
N GLU A 30 12.22 -19.06 -1.53
CA GLU A 30 12.27 -20.48 -1.16
C GLU A 30 11.24 -21.35 -1.91
N SER A 31 10.23 -20.77 -2.56
CA SER A 31 9.29 -21.55 -3.38
C SER A 31 10.01 -22.25 -4.53
N ASP A 32 9.54 -23.42 -4.93
CA ASP A 32 9.96 -24.16 -6.12
C ASP A 32 8.99 -23.91 -7.30
N VAL A 33 7.68 -23.93 -7.02
CA VAL A 33 6.60 -23.66 -7.97
C VAL A 33 5.85 -22.38 -7.58
N VAL A 34 5.55 -21.54 -8.57
CA VAL A 34 4.84 -20.27 -8.37
C VAL A 34 3.70 -20.16 -9.37
N MET A 35 2.47 -20.12 -8.87
CA MET A 35 1.29 -19.88 -9.68
C MET A 35 0.90 -18.40 -9.62
N LEU A 36 0.98 -17.73 -10.77
CA LEU A 36 0.56 -16.36 -10.98
C LEU A 36 -0.89 -16.36 -11.45
N ILE A 37 -1.75 -15.60 -10.76
CA ILE A 37 -3.17 -15.49 -11.11
C ILE A 37 -3.48 -14.01 -11.36
N GLY A 38 -3.58 -13.61 -12.63
CA GLY A 38 -3.77 -12.20 -13.02
C GLY A 38 -2.63 -11.29 -12.55
N ALA A 39 -1.41 -11.81 -12.47
CA ALA A 39 -0.25 -11.10 -11.95
C ALA A 39 0.93 -11.24 -12.92
N ARG A 40 1.42 -10.10 -13.42
CA ARG A 40 2.57 -10.04 -14.33
C ARG A 40 3.89 -10.14 -13.57
N LEU A 41 4.87 -10.84 -14.14
CA LEU A 41 6.26 -10.84 -13.66
C LEU A 41 6.99 -9.55 -14.08
N ASN A 42 6.43 -8.38 -13.78
CA ASN A 42 7.05 -7.10 -14.08
C ASN A 42 7.99 -6.62 -12.95
N TRP A 43 8.32 -5.33 -12.93
CA TRP A 43 9.23 -4.74 -11.95
C TRP A 43 8.77 -4.91 -10.49
N LEU A 44 7.45 -4.98 -10.22
CA LEU A 44 6.89 -5.22 -8.89
C LEU A 44 7.27 -6.59 -8.32
N LEU A 45 7.51 -7.54 -9.22
CA LEU A 45 7.96 -8.89 -8.94
C LEU A 45 9.42 -9.09 -9.41
N SER A 46 10.19 -8.02 -9.55
CA SER A 46 11.62 -8.08 -9.93
C SER A 46 11.87 -8.96 -11.17
N HIS A 47 10.93 -8.98 -12.10
CA HIS A 47 11.00 -9.77 -13.33
C HIS A 47 11.17 -11.28 -13.17
N GLY A 48 10.78 -11.85 -12.02
CA GLY A 48 11.05 -13.27 -11.72
C GLY A 48 12.54 -13.57 -11.49
N LYS A 49 13.38 -12.56 -11.27
CA LYS A 49 14.85 -12.64 -11.35
C LYS A 49 15.56 -12.10 -10.11
N GLY A 50 16.83 -12.49 -9.98
CA GLY A 50 17.76 -11.93 -9.02
C GLY A 50 17.58 -12.43 -7.58
N LYS A 51 18.26 -11.77 -6.64
CA LYS A 51 18.37 -12.23 -5.25
C LYS A 51 17.03 -12.40 -4.52
N ALA A 52 15.99 -11.68 -4.95
CA ALA A 52 14.65 -11.77 -4.37
C ALA A 52 13.97 -13.14 -4.64
N TRP A 53 14.30 -13.78 -5.77
CA TRP A 53 13.76 -15.08 -6.15
C TRP A 53 14.69 -16.24 -5.82
N GLY A 54 15.96 -15.99 -5.50
CA GLY A 54 16.90 -17.06 -5.18
C GLY A 54 17.26 -17.88 -6.42
N GLY A 55 16.96 -19.18 -6.41
CA GLY A 55 17.21 -20.11 -7.52
C GLY A 55 16.09 -20.13 -8.58
N PRO A 56 16.26 -20.93 -9.65
CA PRO A 56 15.22 -21.15 -10.67
C PRO A 56 13.87 -21.57 -10.08
N LYS A 57 12.78 -21.19 -10.75
CA LYS A 57 11.39 -21.48 -10.36
C LYS A 57 10.64 -22.09 -11.53
N THR A 58 9.65 -22.92 -11.24
CA THR A 58 8.63 -23.34 -12.20
C THR A 58 7.44 -22.41 -12.11
N PHE A 59 7.16 -21.65 -13.16
CA PHE A 59 6.02 -20.73 -13.20
C PHE A 59 4.81 -21.35 -13.89
N ILE A 60 3.65 -21.21 -13.25
CA ILE A 60 2.31 -21.43 -13.81
C ILE A 60 1.68 -20.04 -13.90
N GLN A 61 1.07 -19.67 -15.03
CA GLN A 61 0.48 -18.34 -15.19
C GLN A 61 -0.92 -18.40 -15.77
N VAL A 62 -1.88 -17.86 -15.03
CA VAL A 62 -3.25 -17.61 -15.49
C VAL A 62 -3.36 -16.15 -15.89
N ASP A 63 -3.55 -15.90 -17.17
CA ASP A 63 -3.77 -14.56 -17.71
C ASP A 63 -4.69 -14.65 -18.94
N ILE A 64 -5.45 -13.59 -19.20
CA ILE A 64 -6.30 -13.51 -20.40
C ILE A 64 -5.49 -13.12 -21.64
N GLU A 65 -4.35 -12.45 -21.46
CA GLU A 65 -3.49 -11.97 -22.55
C GLU A 65 -2.42 -13.01 -22.91
N PRO A 66 -2.53 -13.70 -24.07
CA PRO A 66 -1.54 -14.71 -24.47
C PRO A 66 -0.13 -14.13 -24.65
N LYS A 67 0.02 -12.84 -25.01
CA LYS A 67 1.33 -12.21 -25.22
C LYS A 67 2.09 -11.91 -23.93
N GLU A 68 1.44 -12.06 -22.77
CA GLU A 68 2.10 -11.89 -21.48
C GLU A 68 2.91 -13.14 -21.08
N MET A 69 2.62 -14.30 -21.68
CA MET A 69 3.41 -15.50 -21.47
C MET A 69 4.84 -15.30 -21.99
N ASP A 70 5.82 -15.81 -21.24
CA ASP A 70 7.26 -15.70 -21.53
C ASP A 70 7.82 -14.26 -21.64
N SER A 71 7.06 -13.25 -21.20
CA SER A 71 7.47 -11.84 -21.29
C SER A 71 8.75 -11.53 -20.49
N ASN A 72 9.04 -12.29 -19.44
CA ASN A 72 10.19 -12.08 -18.56
C ASN A 72 11.03 -13.34 -18.30
N VAL A 73 10.38 -14.47 -18.06
CA VAL A 73 10.96 -15.80 -17.82
C VAL A 73 10.03 -16.83 -18.45
N GLU A 74 10.54 -18.03 -18.73
CA GLU A 74 9.74 -19.14 -19.24
C GLU A 74 8.59 -19.52 -18.30
N ILE A 75 7.39 -19.70 -18.85
CA ILE A 75 6.18 -20.16 -18.18
C ILE A 75 5.96 -21.63 -18.53
N ALA A 76 6.19 -22.52 -17.56
CA ALA A 76 6.10 -23.97 -17.77
C ALA A 76 4.67 -24.47 -18.01
N ALA A 77 3.66 -23.78 -17.48
CA ALA A 77 2.24 -24.11 -17.70
C ALA A 77 1.40 -22.84 -17.89
N PRO A 78 1.34 -22.29 -19.12
CA PRO A 78 0.51 -21.13 -19.42
C PRO A 78 -0.96 -21.54 -19.50
N LEU A 79 -1.82 -20.81 -18.80
CA LEU A 79 -3.27 -20.95 -18.80
C LEU A 79 -3.88 -19.66 -19.35
N VAL A 80 -4.10 -19.62 -20.66
CA VAL A 80 -4.67 -18.46 -21.34
C VAL A 80 -6.19 -18.49 -21.27
N GLY A 81 -6.79 -17.52 -20.59
CA GLY A 81 -8.24 -17.40 -20.44
C GLY A 81 -8.63 -16.44 -19.34
N ASP A 82 -9.93 -16.18 -19.20
CA ASP A 82 -10.40 -15.41 -18.04
C ASP A 82 -10.15 -16.20 -16.75
N ILE A 83 -9.77 -15.49 -15.69
CA ILE A 83 -9.39 -16.10 -14.40
C ILE A 83 -10.53 -16.96 -13.83
N GLY A 84 -11.78 -16.53 -13.98
CA GLY A 84 -12.94 -17.25 -13.43
C GLY A 84 -13.08 -18.64 -14.04
N SER A 85 -13.03 -18.73 -15.37
CA SER A 85 -13.11 -20.01 -16.10
C SER A 85 -11.91 -20.90 -15.82
N CYS A 86 -10.68 -20.35 -15.87
CA CYS A 86 -9.46 -21.12 -15.59
C CYS A 86 -9.47 -21.70 -14.18
N MET A 87 -9.81 -20.89 -13.17
CA MET A 87 -9.84 -21.35 -11.78
C MET A 87 -10.97 -22.35 -11.54
N SER A 88 -12.13 -22.18 -12.18
CA SER A 88 -13.25 -23.13 -12.08
C SER A 88 -12.88 -24.49 -12.67
N ALA A 89 -12.22 -24.52 -13.83
CA ALA A 89 -11.75 -25.75 -14.46
C ALA A 89 -10.65 -26.44 -13.62
N LEU A 90 -9.71 -25.67 -13.07
CA LEU A 90 -8.69 -26.21 -12.17
C LEU A 90 -9.33 -26.84 -10.93
N VAL A 91 -10.20 -26.13 -10.22
CA VAL A 91 -10.89 -26.65 -9.03
C VAL A 91 -11.71 -27.90 -9.36
N GLY A 92 -12.41 -27.92 -10.50
CA GLY A 92 -13.14 -29.09 -10.98
C GLY A 92 -12.23 -30.30 -11.25
N GLY A 93 -11.00 -30.06 -11.74
CA GLY A 93 -10.01 -31.10 -12.02
C GLY A 93 -9.25 -31.62 -10.80
N LEU A 94 -9.09 -30.81 -9.73
CA LEU A 94 -8.36 -31.21 -8.52
C LEU A 94 -9.07 -32.34 -7.74
N GLY A 95 -10.40 -32.41 -7.82
CA GLY A 95 -11.20 -33.40 -7.07
C GLY A 95 -11.05 -33.28 -5.55
N SER A 96 -11.50 -34.29 -4.80
CA SER A 96 -11.46 -34.29 -3.32
C SER A 96 -10.13 -34.78 -2.73
N ASN A 97 -9.30 -35.45 -3.52
CA ASN A 97 -8.11 -36.16 -3.04
C ASN A 97 -6.80 -35.43 -3.38
N TRP A 98 -6.88 -34.13 -3.69
CA TRP A 98 -5.69 -33.34 -3.98
C TRP A 98 -4.80 -33.22 -2.73
N PRO A 99 -3.49 -33.53 -2.83
CA PRO A 99 -2.61 -33.47 -1.67
C PRO A 99 -2.45 -32.02 -1.19
N SER A 100 -2.50 -31.85 0.12
CA SER A 100 -2.10 -30.60 0.76
C SER A 100 -0.62 -30.30 0.46
N PRO A 101 -0.23 -29.00 0.41
CA PRO A 101 1.18 -28.65 0.34
C PRO A 101 1.99 -29.26 1.50
N PRO A 102 3.30 -29.50 1.33
CA PRO A 102 4.15 -30.06 2.37
C PRO A 102 4.03 -29.33 3.71
N ALA A 103 3.86 -30.08 4.80
CA ALA A 103 3.59 -29.52 6.12
C ALA A 103 4.77 -28.71 6.69
N ASP A 104 6.00 -29.12 6.38
CA ASP A 104 7.24 -28.41 6.68
C ASP A 104 7.28 -27.04 5.99
N TRP A 105 6.89 -26.96 4.71
CA TRP A 105 6.78 -25.70 3.98
C TRP A 105 5.76 -24.76 4.62
N ILE A 106 4.55 -25.25 4.89
CA ILE A 106 3.51 -24.45 5.56
C ILE A 106 4.00 -23.94 6.92
N THR A 107 4.67 -24.79 7.71
CA THR A 107 5.20 -24.45 9.03
C THR A 107 6.30 -23.39 8.94
N ALA A 108 7.22 -23.50 7.97
CA ALA A 108 8.28 -22.53 7.77
C ALA A 108 7.74 -21.13 7.43
N VAL A 109 6.74 -21.07 6.54
CA VAL A 109 6.07 -19.81 6.17
C VAL A 109 5.33 -19.21 7.36
N GLN A 110 4.59 -20.03 8.12
CA GLN A 110 3.84 -19.59 9.29
C GLN A 110 4.77 -19.04 10.39
N THR A 111 5.83 -19.77 10.71
CA THR A 111 6.84 -19.36 11.71
C THR A 111 7.46 -18.01 11.33
N LYS A 112 7.81 -17.84 10.05
CA LYS A 112 8.38 -16.58 9.58
C LYS A 112 7.39 -15.43 9.64
N LYS A 113 6.13 -15.67 9.25
CA LYS A 113 5.04 -14.71 9.31
C LYS A 113 4.83 -14.23 10.75
N GLU A 114 4.68 -15.15 11.70
CA GLU A 114 4.48 -14.84 13.12
C GLU A 114 5.65 -14.05 13.70
N SER A 115 6.90 -14.47 13.41
CA SER A 115 8.10 -13.75 13.85
C SER A 115 8.11 -12.30 13.36
N ASN A 116 7.76 -12.07 12.09
CA ASN A 116 7.76 -10.72 11.52
C ASN A 116 6.61 -9.85 12.07
N ILE A 117 5.42 -10.44 12.28
CA ILE A 117 4.28 -9.74 12.92
C ILE A 117 4.63 -9.34 14.35
N ALA A 118 5.16 -10.28 15.15
CA ALA A 118 5.55 -10.03 16.53
C ALA A 118 6.61 -8.91 16.65
N LYS A 119 7.58 -8.89 15.72
CA LYS A 119 8.59 -7.81 15.65
C LYS A 119 8.00 -6.44 15.31
N MET A 120 6.93 -6.40 14.52
CA MET A 120 6.29 -5.14 14.11
C MET A 120 5.36 -4.59 15.19
N ALA A 121 4.70 -5.46 15.96
CA ALA A 121 3.61 -5.09 16.86
C ALA A 121 3.93 -3.95 17.84
N PRO A 122 5.08 -3.91 18.55
CA PRO A 122 5.39 -2.82 19.47
C PRO A 122 5.49 -1.46 18.77
N ARG A 123 5.98 -1.43 17.53
CA ARG A 123 6.11 -0.20 16.75
C ARG A 123 4.76 0.37 16.34
N LEU A 124 3.75 -0.49 16.15
CA LEU A 124 2.40 -0.08 15.75
C LEU A 124 1.58 0.48 16.94
N MET A 125 2.02 0.22 18.17
CA MET A 125 1.32 0.64 19.40
C MET A 125 1.99 1.86 20.07
N ASN A 126 2.98 2.48 19.43
CA ASN A 126 3.58 3.70 19.96
C ASN A 126 2.62 4.88 19.81
N ASN A 127 2.81 5.92 20.64
CA ASN A 127 2.01 7.15 20.62
C ASN A 127 2.91 8.40 20.52
N ASN A 128 3.95 8.33 19.69
CA ASN A 128 4.94 9.41 19.55
C ASN A 128 4.31 10.71 19.01
N SER A 129 4.87 11.86 19.41
CA SER A 129 4.48 13.19 18.91
C SER A 129 5.75 14.04 18.64
N PRO A 130 6.05 14.41 17.39
CA PRO A 130 5.33 14.07 16.16
C PRO A 130 5.34 12.56 15.89
N MET A 131 4.37 12.09 15.09
CA MET A 131 4.22 10.68 14.76
C MET A 131 5.40 10.15 13.94
N ASP A 132 5.72 8.86 14.10
CA ASP A 132 6.37 8.11 13.03
C ASP A 132 5.32 7.41 12.15
N TYR A 133 5.75 6.88 11.00
CA TYR A 133 4.84 6.15 10.11
C TYR A 133 4.19 4.92 10.78
N HIS A 134 4.87 4.26 11.73
CA HIS A 134 4.40 2.99 12.30
C HIS A 134 3.26 3.21 13.29
N GLY A 135 3.38 4.20 14.18
CA GLY A 135 2.32 4.59 15.10
C GLY A 135 1.11 5.12 14.35
N ALA A 136 1.33 6.05 13.39
CA ALA A 136 0.25 6.60 12.58
C ALA A 136 -0.51 5.51 11.80
N LEU A 137 0.21 4.61 11.11
CA LEU A 137 -0.43 3.51 10.37
C LEU A 137 -1.00 2.42 11.28
N GLY A 138 -0.47 2.25 12.49
CA GLY A 138 -1.06 1.39 13.52
C GLY A 138 -2.45 1.87 13.95
N ALA A 139 -2.61 3.19 14.14
CA ALA A 139 -3.91 3.81 14.38
C ALA A 139 -4.87 3.58 13.20
N LEU A 140 -4.45 3.88 11.97
CA LEU A 140 -5.29 3.70 10.77
C LEU A 140 -5.61 2.23 10.46
N ARG A 141 -4.70 1.29 10.79
CA ARG A 141 -4.96 -0.15 10.71
C ARG A 141 -6.15 -0.54 11.58
N SER A 142 -6.26 0.03 12.77
CA SER A 142 -7.39 -0.25 13.68
C SER A 142 -8.71 0.30 13.12
N VAL A 143 -8.69 1.52 12.54
CA VAL A 143 -9.85 2.11 11.86
C VAL A 143 -10.37 1.21 10.74
N ILE A 144 -9.49 0.73 9.85
CA ILE A 144 -9.87 -0.15 8.73
C ILE A 144 -10.37 -1.51 9.22
N LYS A 145 -9.75 -2.07 10.27
CA LYS A 145 -10.22 -3.31 10.90
C LYS A 145 -11.64 -3.18 11.46
N GLU A 146 -11.97 -2.04 12.05
CA GLU A 146 -13.31 -1.73 12.57
C GLU A 146 -14.32 -1.45 11.45
N ARG A 147 -13.83 -1.07 10.25
CA ARG A 147 -14.66 -0.71 9.08
C ARG A 147 -14.20 -1.47 7.83
N PRO A 148 -14.31 -2.81 7.78
CA PRO A 148 -13.76 -3.64 6.70
C PRO A 148 -14.40 -3.39 5.33
N ASP A 149 -15.53 -2.68 5.30
CA ASP A 149 -16.22 -2.28 4.08
C ASP A 149 -15.74 -0.95 3.47
N ALA A 150 -15.00 -0.14 4.24
CA ALA A 150 -14.46 1.12 3.76
C ALA A 150 -13.47 0.92 2.60
N ILE A 151 -13.39 1.91 1.72
CA ILE A 151 -12.39 1.93 0.65
C ILE A 151 -11.13 2.62 1.18
N LEU A 152 -9.97 2.02 0.95
CA LEU A 152 -8.67 2.59 1.22
C LEU A 152 -8.03 3.04 -0.10
N VAL A 153 -7.88 4.36 -0.27
CA VAL A 153 -7.03 4.95 -1.30
C VAL A 153 -5.67 5.27 -0.69
N ASN A 154 -4.57 5.02 -1.41
CA ASN A 154 -3.24 5.22 -0.84
C ASN A 154 -2.17 5.51 -1.90
N GLU A 155 -1.44 6.60 -1.72
CA GLU A 155 -0.27 6.95 -2.54
C GLU A 155 0.84 7.67 -1.74
N GLY A 156 2.00 7.84 -2.37
CA GLY A 156 3.25 8.31 -1.77
C GLY A 156 4.39 7.31 -1.95
N ALA A 157 5.47 7.50 -1.20
CA ALA A 157 6.59 6.56 -1.14
C ALA A 157 6.57 5.79 0.19
N ASN A 158 7.04 6.42 1.28
CA ASN A 158 6.99 5.81 2.60
C ASN A 158 5.54 5.55 3.05
N THR A 159 4.65 6.51 2.83
CA THR A 159 3.21 6.37 3.10
C THR A 159 2.62 5.16 2.38
N LEU A 160 2.90 4.98 1.09
CA LEU A 160 2.43 3.87 0.28
C LEU A 160 2.97 2.52 0.76
N ASP A 161 4.30 2.42 0.88
CA ASP A 161 4.98 1.15 1.14
C ASP A 161 4.71 0.62 2.54
N LEU A 162 4.66 1.51 3.53
CA LEU A 162 4.37 1.15 4.90
C LEU A 162 2.87 0.87 5.07
N ALA A 163 1.97 1.65 4.49
CA ALA A 163 0.53 1.37 4.57
C ALA A 163 0.19 0.01 3.93
N ARG A 164 0.76 -0.31 2.76
CA ARG A 164 0.59 -1.63 2.12
C ARG A 164 1.02 -2.80 3.00
N GLY A 165 2.07 -2.60 3.80
CA GLY A 165 2.62 -3.61 4.69
C GLY A 165 1.98 -3.69 6.08
N ILE A 166 1.27 -2.64 6.51
CA ILE A 166 0.73 -2.51 7.88
C ILE A 166 -0.80 -2.63 7.89
N ILE A 167 -1.49 -2.02 6.94
CA ILE A 167 -2.96 -2.03 6.91
C ILE A 167 -3.43 -3.31 6.21
N ASP A 168 -4.14 -4.15 6.97
CA ASP A 168 -4.76 -5.38 6.49
C ASP A 168 -6.08 -5.07 5.78
N MET A 169 -6.33 -5.70 4.63
CA MET A 169 -7.62 -5.65 3.94
C MET A 169 -8.42 -6.93 4.21
N TYR A 170 -9.71 -6.77 4.47
CA TYR A 170 -10.60 -7.86 4.86
C TYR A 170 -11.55 -8.30 3.74
N ASN A 171 -11.84 -7.39 2.81
CA ASN A 171 -12.77 -7.59 1.71
C ASN A 171 -12.09 -7.30 0.36
N PRO A 172 -12.53 -7.94 -0.74
CA PRO A 172 -11.94 -7.75 -2.06
C PRO A 172 -12.19 -6.35 -2.61
N ARG A 173 -11.26 -5.85 -3.44
CA ARG A 173 -11.40 -4.60 -4.20
C ARG A 173 -11.66 -3.38 -3.30
N LYS A 174 -11.09 -3.39 -2.09
CA LYS A 174 -11.18 -2.28 -1.13
C LYS A 174 -9.95 -1.39 -1.11
N ARG A 175 -8.82 -1.82 -1.70
CA ARG A 175 -7.59 -1.05 -1.79
C ARG A 175 -7.37 -0.55 -3.20
N LEU A 176 -7.16 0.75 -3.35
CA LEU A 176 -6.80 1.42 -4.60
C LEU A 176 -5.48 2.17 -4.37
N ASP A 177 -4.49 1.96 -5.22
CA ASP A 177 -3.21 2.67 -5.12
C ASP A 177 -2.60 2.98 -6.49
N VAL A 178 -1.37 3.49 -6.47
CA VAL A 178 -0.56 4.00 -7.58
C VAL A 178 -0.35 3.02 -8.74
N GLY A 179 -0.71 1.75 -8.54
CA GLY A 179 -0.75 0.75 -9.59
C GLY A 179 0.61 0.44 -10.22
N THR A 180 0.59 0.05 -11.49
CA THR A 180 1.78 -0.47 -12.20
C THR A 180 2.83 0.61 -12.49
N TRP A 181 2.41 1.85 -12.70
CA TRP A 181 3.32 2.96 -13.03
C TRP A 181 3.77 3.78 -11.84
N GLY A 182 3.26 3.50 -10.63
CA GLY A 182 3.66 4.27 -9.45
C GLY A 182 3.25 5.74 -9.57
N VAL A 183 2.08 6.02 -10.14
CA VAL A 183 1.61 7.38 -10.40
C VAL A 183 1.24 8.07 -9.09
N MET A 184 1.82 9.25 -8.84
CA MET A 184 1.33 10.18 -7.81
C MET A 184 0.26 11.08 -8.43
N GLY A 185 -0.83 11.32 -7.70
CA GLY A 185 -1.98 12.11 -8.15
C GLY A 185 -3.21 11.29 -8.48
N ILE A 186 -3.21 9.98 -8.19
CA ILE A 186 -4.44 9.18 -8.31
C ILE A 186 -5.38 9.40 -7.13
N GLY A 187 -4.88 9.95 -6.01
CA GLY A 187 -5.54 9.92 -4.69
C GLY A 187 -6.97 10.45 -4.73
N MET A 188 -7.15 11.73 -5.02
CA MET A 188 -8.49 12.33 -4.94
C MET A 188 -9.43 11.80 -6.03
N GLY A 189 -8.94 11.55 -7.24
CA GLY A 189 -9.76 11.00 -8.33
C GLY A 189 -10.29 9.59 -8.00
N PHE A 190 -9.43 8.72 -7.46
CA PHE A 190 -9.84 7.39 -7.01
C PHE A 190 -10.78 7.46 -5.81
N ALA A 191 -10.57 8.39 -4.87
CA ALA A 191 -11.44 8.55 -3.72
C ALA A 191 -12.85 9.01 -4.12
N ILE A 192 -12.95 9.97 -5.05
CA ILE A 192 -14.23 10.44 -5.61
C ILE A 192 -14.96 9.29 -6.31
N ALA A 193 -14.28 8.59 -7.23
CA ALA A 193 -14.89 7.49 -7.98
C ALA A 193 -15.35 6.37 -7.04
N ALA A 194 -14.53 5.98 -6.06
CA ALA A 194 -14.88 4.97 -5.09
C ALA A 194 -16.10 5.35 -4.25
N ALA A 195 -16.18 6.59 -3.77
CA ALA A 195 -17.31 7.06 -2.98
C ALA A 195 -18.61 7.03 -3.81
N ILE A 196 -18.56 7.45 -5.07
CA ILE A 196 -19.71 7.47 -5.98
C ILE A 196 -20.16 6.04 -6.34
N GLU A 197 -19.24 5.22 -6.85
CA GLU A 197 -19.57 3.90 -7.40
C GLU A 197 -19.98 2.88 -6.34
N THR A 198 -19.50 3.06 -5.10
CA THR A 198 -19.78 2.09 -4.03
C THR A 198 -20.78 2.60 -3.01
N GLY A 199 -20.98 3.92 -2.90
CA GLY A 199 -21.73 4.55 -1.81
C GLY A 199 -21.10 4.32 -0.42
N LYS A 200 -19.86 3.86 -0.33
CA LYS A 200 -19.18 3.53 0.94
C LYS A 200 -18.21 4.64 1.36
N PRO A 201 -17.93 4.78 2.68
CA PRO A 201 -16.90 5.69 3.16
C PRO A 201 -15.52 5.37 2.58
N VAL A 202 -14.74 6.42 2.31
CA VAL A 202 -13.39 6.32 1.77
C VAL A 202 -12.38 6.95 2.73
N LEU A 203 -11.34 6.20 3.04
CA LEU A 203 -10.14 6.70 3.70
C LEU A 203 -9.01 6.81 2.66
N ALA A 204 -8.58 8.03 2.36
CA ALA A 204 -7.44 8.29 1.49
C ALA A 204 -6.20 8.60 2.34
N VAL A 205 -5.16 7.78 2.26
CA VAL A 205 -3.92 7.94 3.03
C VAL A 205 -2.79 8.37 2.10
N GLU A 206 -2.44 9.65 2.20
CA GLU A 206 -1.69 10.39 1.20
C GLU A 206 -0.33 10.83 1.77
N GLY A 207 0.76 10.62 1.05
CA GLY A 207 1.98 11.39 1.31
C GLY A 207 1.77 12.86 0.92
N ASP A 208 2.34 13.80 1.65
CA ASP A 208 2.17 15.25 1.37
C ASP A 208 2.53 15.65 -0.07
N SER A 209 3.60 15.10 -0.62
CA SER A 209 3.98 15.27 -2.03
C SER A 209 2.95 14.70 -2.99
N ALA A 210 2.44 13.49 -2.71
CA ALA A 210 1.47 12.82 -3.56
C ALA A 210 0.13 13.57 -3.58
N PHE A 211 -0.34 14.01 -2.40
CA PHE A 211 -1.53 14.83 -2.26
C PHE A 211 -1.45 16.09 -3.14
N GLY A 212 -0.29 16.73 -3.23
CA GLY A 212 -0.09 17.93 -4.04
C GLY A 212 -0.45 17.78 -5.53
N PHE A 213 -0.41 16.56 -6.09
CA PHE A 213 -0.75 16.31 -7.49
C PHE A 213 -2.26 16.34 -7.78
N SER A 214 -3.10 16.09 -6.78
CA SER A 214 -4.57 16.06 -6.95
C SER A 214 -5.35 16.84 -5.89
N GLY A 215 -4.65 17.55 -4.99
CA GLY A 215 -5.24 18.15 -3.79
C GLY A 215 -6.32 19.20 -4.03
N MET A 216 -6.36 19.86 -5.20
CA MET A 216 -7.46 20.78 -5.54
C MET A 216 -8.82 20.09 -5.65
N GLU A 217 -8.85 18.78 -5.89
CA GLU A 217 -10.09 18.01 -5.97
C GLU A 217 -10.80 17.83 -4.63
N ILE A 218 -10.22 18.26 -3.51
CA ILE A 218 -10.98 18.37 -2.25
C ILE A 218 -12.18 19.31 -2.39
N ALA A 219 -12.10 20.32 -3.27
CA ALA A 219 -13.24 21.16 -3.62
C ALA A 219 -14.36 20.35 -4.29
N THR A 220 -13.99 19.37 -5.13
CA THR A 220 -14.94 18.43 -5.75
C THR A 220 -15.55 17.51 -4.70
N ILE A 221 -14.76 16.94 -3.79
CA ILE A 221 -15.24 16.13 -2.67
C ILE A 221 -16.27 16.92 -1.83
N CYS A 222 -15.98 18.17 -1.49
CA CYS A 222 -16.88 19.04 -0.74
C CYS A 222 -18.16 19.37 -1.50
N ARG A 223 -18.03 19.77 -2.77
CA ARG A 223 -19.16 20.15 -3.63
C ARG A 223 -20.20 19.03 -3.77
N TYR A 224 -19.75 17.78 -3.83
CA TYR A 224 -20.63 16.61 -3.90
C TYR A 224 -20.95 16.01 -2.51
N ASN A 225 -20.45 16.60 -1.42
CA ASN A 225 -20.61 16.14 -0.05
C ASN A 225 -20.30 14.63 0.12
N LEU A 226 -19.18 14.19 -0.46
CA LEU A 226 -18.80 12.77 -0.48
C LEU A 226 -18.21 12.34 0.89
N PRO A 227 -18.47 11.10 1.34
CA PRO A 227 -17.97 10.57 2.61
C PRO A 227 -16.49 10.16 2.51
N VAL A 228 -15.62 11.13 2.25
CA VAL A 228 -14.18 10.94 2.09
C VAL A 228 -13.43 11.60 3.24
N CYS A 229 -12.65 10.81 3.97
CA CYS A 229 -11.64 11.26 4.90
C CYS A 229 -10.26 11.16 4.24
N VAL A 230 -9.61 12.31 4.03
CA VAL A 230 -8.25 12.39 3.52
C VAL A 230 -7.29 12.55 4.70
N VAL A 231 -6.31 11.69 4.83
CA VAL A 231 -5.23 11.81 5.82
C VAL A 231 -3.94 12.11 5.07
N VAL A 232 -3.44 13.34 5.23
CA VAL A 232 -2.14 13.74 4.66
C VAL A 232 -1.05 13.48 5.69
N PHE A 233 -0.15 12.56 5.38
CA PHE A 233 1.08 12.29 6.13
C PHE A 233 2.08 13.39 5.80
N ASN A 234 2.13 14.39 6.67
CA ASN A 234 2.90 15.61 6.48
C ASN A 234 4.26 15.49 7.19
N ASN A 235 5.24 14.97 6.45
CA ASN A 235 6.65 14.90 6.84
C ASN A 235 7.47 16.07 6.26
N ASN A 236 6.82 17.07 5.67
CA ASN A 236 7.39 18.26 5.06
C ASN A 236 8.28 17.98 3.82
N GLY A 237 7.99 16.95 3.02
CA GLY A 237 8.76 16.72 1.81
C GLY A 237 8.69 15.34 1.17
N ILE A 238 9.27 15.26 -0.03
CA ILE A 238 9.46 14.04 -0.80
C ILE A 238 10.44 13.12 -0.02
N TYR A 239 9.93 11.99 0.46
CA TYR A 239 10.62 11.02 1.32
C TYR A 239 10.94 11.53 2.74
N ARG A 240 11.56 12.71 2.85
CA ARG A 240 11.95 13.37 4.11
C ARG A 240 11.82 14.89 3.95
N GLY A 241 11.66 15.57 5.08
CA GLY A 241 11.62 17.05 5.13
C GLY A 241 12.84 17.67 5.81
N THR A 242 13.97 16.94 5.85
CA THR A 242 15.20 17.35 6.56
C THR A 242 16.36 17.69 5.65
N ASP A 243 16.22 17.50 4.34
CA ASP A 243 17.33 17.71 3.40
C ASP A 243 17.72 19.19 3.35
N VAL A 244 19.02 19.43 3.16
CA VAL A 244 19.61 20.78 3.12
C VAL A 244 20.23 21.02 1.76
N ASN A 245 19.99 22.20 1.20
CA ASN A 245 20.68 22.65 0.00
C ASN A 245 22.10 23.09 0.35
N ALA A 246 23.11 22.29 -0.02
CA ALA A 246 24.51 22.62 0.24
C ALA A 246 25.03 23.77 -0.65
N ALA A 247 24.32 24.16 -1.70
CA ALA A 247 24.75 25.17 -2.67
C ALA A 247 24.30 26.60 -2.34
N GLY A 248 23.40 26.79 -1.37
CA GLY A 248 22.88 28.12 -1.04
C GLY A 248 21.71 28.12 -0.05
N ALA A 249 20.99 29.24 0.00
CA ALA A 249 19.89 29.46 0.94
C ALA A 249 18.53 28.93 0.47
N ASP A 250 18.40 28.54 -0.79
CA ASP A 250 17.15 27.98 -1.32
C ASP A 250 16.80 26.64 -0.64
N PRO A 251 15.50 26.28 -0.52
CA PRO A 251 15.10 24.98 0.00
C PRO A 251 15.75 23.82 -0.78
N ALA A 252 16.01 22.70 -0.10
CA ALA A 252 16.37 21.46 -0.79
C ALA A 252 15.23 21.02 -1.71
N THR A 253 15.55 20.38 -2.83
CA THR A 253 14.59 20.01 -3.88
C THR A 253 13.52 19.01 -3.43
N THR A 254 13.74 18.34 -2.30
CA THR A 254 12.83 17.40 -1.66
C THR A 254 12.02 18.02 -0.52
N CYS A 255 12.39 19.21 -0.02
CA CYS A 255 11.79 19.81 1.16
C CYS A 255 10.66 20.79 0.80
N PHE A 256 9.58 20.73 1.59
CA PHE A 256 8.44 21.63 1.47
C PHE A 256 8.42 22.69 2.59
N VAL A 257 7.44 23.58 2.52
CA VAL A 257 7.15 24.54 3.59
C VAL A 257 6.85 23.78 4.88
N LYS A 258 7.64 24.04 5.93
CA LYS A 258 7.50 23.36 7.21
C LYS A 258 6.14 23.63 7.84
N ASN A 259 5.55 22.57 8.38
CA ASN A 259 4.29 22.60 9.14
C ASN A 259 3.12 23.18 8.33
N LEU A 260 3.08 22.91 7.02
CA LEU A 260 1.95 23.31 6.18
C LEU A 260 0.63 22.77 6.76
N ARG A 261 -0.41 23.61 6.75
CA ARG A 261 -1.73 23.28 7.33
C ARG A 261 -2.73 22.88 6.25
N TYR A 262 -2.57 21.66 5.71
CA TYR A 262 -3.47 21.10 4.69
C TYR A 262 -4.93 21.03 5.17
N ASP A 263 -5.14 20.82 6.47
CA ASP A 263 -6.46 20.81 7.11
C ASP A 263 -7.24 22.11 6.88
N LYS A 264 -6.57 23.26 6.89
CA LYS A 264 -7.20 24.56 6.59
C LYS A 264 -7.64 24.69 5.13
N MET A 265 -7.02 23.93 4.21
CA MET A 265 -7.43 23.91 2.81
C MET A 265 -8.85 23.31 2.67
N MET A 266 -9.17 22.28 3.46
CA MET A 266 -10.49 21.66 3.46
C MET A 266 -11.57 22.60 4.01
N GLU A 267 -11.26 23.35 5.07
CA GLU A 267 -12.16 24.35 5.65
C GLU A 267 -12.54 25.44 4.64
N ALA A 268 -11.59 25.85 3.78
CA ALA A 268 -11.83 26.85 2.74
C ALA A 268 -12.91 26.43 1.72
N PHE A 269 -13.16 25.12 1.57
CA PHE A 269 -14.20 24.58 0.70
C PHE A 269 -15.45 24.11 1.46
N GLY A 270 -15.53 24.38 2.76
CA GLY A 270 -16.68 24.03 3.62
C GLY A 270 -16.66 22.62 4.20
N GLY A 271 -15.56 21.88 4.03
CA GLY A 271 -15.35 20.59 4.70
C GLY A 271 -14.79 20.75 6.12
N VAL A 272 -14.42 19.62 6.74
CA VAL A 272 -13.85 19.58 8.09
C VAL A 272 -12.33 19.46 8.02
N GLY A 273 -11.59 20.41 8.62
CA GLY A 273 -10.15 20.32 8.81
C GLY A 273 -9.79 19.83 10.21
N VAL A 274 -8.85 18.89 10.33
CA VAL A 274 -8.30 18.46 11.62
C VAL A 274 -6.78 18.37 11.55
N HIS A 275 -6.07 18.87 12.56
CA HIS A 275 -4.62 18.69 12.69
C HIS A 275 -4.34 17.76 13.88
N THR A 276 -3.47 16.77 13.68
CA THR A 276 -3.15 15.77 14.70
C THR A 276 -1.65 15.54 14.77
N THR A 277 -1.09 15.43 15.98
CA THR A 277 0.35 15.22 16.18
C THR A 277 0.69 13.87 16.79
N SER A 278 -0.31 13.13 17.31
CA SER A 278 -0.14 11.79 17.89
C SER A 278 -1.05 10.73 17.23
N PRO A 279 -0.68 9.43 17.28
CA PRO A 279 -1.51 8.34 16.77
C PRO A 279 -2.91 8.27 17.39
N ASP A 280 -3.05 8.55 18.68
CA ASP A 280 -4.35 8.56 19.36
C ASP A 280 -5.27 9.69 18.87
N GLU A 281 -4.72 10.88 18.64
CA GLU A 281 -5.46 11.99 18.01
C GLU A 281 -5.87 11.65 16.59
N LEU A 282 -4.95 11.06 15.82
CA LEU A 282 -5.22 10.61 14.45
C LEU A 282 -6.37 9.61 14.42
N LYS A 283 -6.36 8.59 15.28
CA LYS A 283 -7.45 7.60 15.35
C LYS A 283 -8.78 8.29 15.62
N ARG A 284 -8.86 9.14 16.66
CA ARG A 284 -10.09 9.85 17.03
C ARG A 284 -10.60 10.74 15.89
N ALA A 285 -9.70 11.47 15.23
CA ALA A 285 -10.07 12.35 14.12
C ALA A 285 -10.64 11.56 12.93
N VAL A 286 -10.01 10.44 12.57
CA VAL A 286 -10.46 9.61 11.45
C VAL A 286 -11.74 8.85 11.80
N ASP A 287 -11.88 8.35 13.03
CA ASP A 287 -13.15 7.74 13.49
C ASP A 287 -14.30 8.74 13.35
N ALA A 288 -14.14 9.94 13.90
CA ALA A 288 -15.16 10.99 13.80
C ALA A 288 -15.47 11.38 12.35
N ALA A 289 -14.46 11.48 11.50
CA ALA A 289 -14.63 11.79 10.08
C ALA A 289 -15.47 10.73 9.37
N MET A 290 -15.08 9.46 9.51
CA MET A 290 -15.71 8.32 8.85
C MET A 290 -17.14 8.08 9.36
N ASP A 291 -17.39 8.31 10.65
CA ASP A 291 -18.73 8.17 11.24
C ASP A 291 -19.66 9.33 10.86
N SER A 292 -19.11 10.53 10.67
CA SER A 292 -19.91 11.70 10.24
C SER A 292 -20.32 11.66 8.77
N GLY A 293 -19.57 10.94 7.93
CA GLY A 293 -19.74 10.94 6.48
C GLY A 293 -19.45 12.28 5.80
N LYS A 294 -18.84 13.25 6.52
CA LYS A 294 -18.52 14.57 5.97
C LYS A 294 -17.16 14.58 5.25
N PRO A 295 -17.01 15.36 4.16
CA PRO A 295 -15.71 15.69 3.59
C PRO A 295 -14.74 16.19 4.67
N THR A 296 -13.67 15.43 4.91
CA THR A 296 -12.73 15.71 6.00
C THR A 296 -11.28 15.58 5.55
N LEU A 297 -10.41 16.49 5.98
CA LEU A 297 -8.96 16.38 5.80
C LEU A 297 -8.26 16.44 7.14
N VAL A 298 -7.58 15.35 7.48
CA VAL A 298 -6.71 15.24 8.65
C VAL A 298 -5.26 15.47 8.23
N ASN A 299 -4.67 16.57 8.68
CA ASN A 299 -3.25 16.87 8.52
C ASN A 299 -2.46 16.20 9.66
N ALA A 300 -1.88 15.03 9.37
CA ALA A 300 -1.14 14.22 10.32
C ALA A 300 0.34 14.64 10.33
N ALA A 301 0.81 15.24 11.42
CA ALA A 301 2.21 15.63 11.56
C ALA A 301 3.11 14.39 11.72
N ILE A 302 3.95 14.13 10.73
CA ILE A 302 4.94 13.04 10.74
C ILE A 302 6.32 13.65 10.97
N ASP A 303 7.15 12.99 11.77
CA ASP A 303 8.55 13.35 11.95
C ASP A 303 9.26 13.44 10.58
N PRO A 304 9.81 14.62 10.20
CA PRO A 304 10.47 14.82 8.92
C PRO A 304 11.63 13.86 8.64
N ALA A 305 12.24 13.28 9.67
CA ALA A 305 13.34 12.33 9.56
C ALA A 305 12.89 10.86 9.41
N ALA A 306 11.64 10.53 9.73
CA ALA A 306 11.16 9.15 9.86
C ALA A 306 11.11 8.35 8.54
N GLY A 307 11.06 9.05 7.40
CA GLY A 307 11.02 8.42 6.08
C GLY A 307 12.35 7.81 5.65
N SER A 308 12.37 7.23 4.46
CA SER A 308 13.57 6.73 3.79
C SER A 308 13.47 7.07 2.32
N GLU A 309 14.58 7.44 1.70
CA GLU A 309 14.63 7.78 0.27
C GLU A 309 14.02 6.65 -0.58
N SER A 310 13.04 7.00 -1.41
CA SER A 310 12.30 6.07 -2.28
C SER A 310 11.65 4.86 -1.56
N GLY A 311 11.42 4.94 -0.25
CA GLY A 311 10.76 3.86 0.49
C GLY A 311 11.45 2.50 0.34
N ARG A 312 10.69 1.49 -0.10
CA ARG A 312 11.17 0.11 -0.31
C ARG A 312 11.82 -0.12 -1.68
N ILE A 313 11.83 0.88 -2.56
CA ILE A 313 12.44 0.80 -3.90
C ILE A 313 13.72 1.61 -4.03
N GLY A 314 14.33 2.05 -2.92
CA GLY A 314 15.61 2.80 -2.94
C GLY A 314 16.76 2.06 -3.62
N ASN A 315 16.68 0.73 -3.77
CA ASN A 315 17.63 -0.03 -4.58
C ASN A 315 17.56 0.26 -6.08
N LEU A 316 16.51 0.94 -6.56
CA LEU A 316 16.35 1.39 -7.94
C LEU A 316 16.89 2.82 -8.17
N ASN A 317 17.28 3.54 -7.12
CA ASN A 317 17.82 4.88 -7.28
C ASN A 317 19.12 4.83 -8.11
N PRO A 318 19.31 5.77 -9.06
CA PRO A 318 20.54 5.83 -9.83
C PRO A 318 21.74 5.99 -8.90
N GLN A 319 22.71 5.08 -8.97
CA GLN A 319 23.96 5.27 -8.25
C GLN A 319 24.79 6.30 -9.02
N SER A 320 24.95 7.50 -8.45
CA SER A 320 25.78 8.55 -9.05
C SER A 320 27.20 8.02 -9.27
N LYS A 321 27.62 7.94 -10.54
CA LYS A 321 28.99 7.55 -10.93
C LYS A 321 30.04 8.58 -10.50
N LEU A 322 29.63 9.77 -10.03
CA LEU A 322 30.51 10.86 -9.64
C LEU A 322 31.13 10.68 -8.24
N ARG A 323 30.69 9.69 -7.45
CA ARG A 323 31.27 9.38 -6.12
C ARG A 323 32.51 8.47 -6.15
N LYS A 324 32.96 8.03 -7.32
CA LYS A 324 34.25 7.33 -7.49
C LYS A 324 35.28 8.28 -8.11
N LYS A 325 35.79 9.21 -7.31
CA LYS A 325 37.11 9.83 -7.50
C LYS A 325 37.69 10.15 -6.13
#